data_AF-A0A818EEE1-F1
#
_entry.id   AF-A0A818EEE1-F1
#
_cell.length_a   1.000
_cell.length_b   1.000
_cell.length_c   1.000
_cell.angle_alpha   90.00
_cell.angle_beta   90.00
_cell.angle_gamma   90.00
#
_symmetry.space_group_name_H-M   'P 1'
#
loop_
_entity.id
_entity.type
_entity.pdbx_description
1 polymer ?
#
loop_
_entity_poly.entity_id
_entity_poly.type
_entity_poly.pdbx_seq_one_letter_code
_entity_poly.pdbx_strand_id
1 'polypeptide(L)' 'MKNCSSSRGYMDHTIALVDYDFDKELELPYWTIKNSYGTAWRENDYLRLTKDNDNICGIATAASFVELT' A
#
# COMPACT_ATOMS: atom_id res chain seq x y z
N MET A 1 -6.97 -9.51 3.28
CA MET A 1 -6.60 -9.92 1.91
C MET A 1 -6.26 -11.41 1.96
N LYS A 2 -6.83 -12.25 1.10
CA LYS A 2 -6.43 -13.67 1.02
C LYS A 2 -5.61 -13.86 -0.25
N ASN A 3 -4.38 -14.34 -0.08
CA ASN A 3 -3.43 -14.78 -1.12
C ASN A 3 -3.11 -13.76 -2.22
N CYS A 4 -2.15 -12.88 -1.93
CA CYS A 4 -1.42 -12.10 -2.93
C CYS A 4 0.07 -12.48 -2.86
N SER A 5 0.74 -12.54 -4.01
CA SER A 5 2.16 -12.88 -4.10
C SER A 5 3.03 -11.62 -3.96
N SER A 6 4.21 -11.75 -3.35
CA SER A 6 5.23 -10.68 -3.32
C SER A 6 6.15 -10.70 -4.55
N SER A 7 6.05 -11.71 -5.40
CA SER A 7 6.90 -11.86 -6.58
C SER A 7 6.52 -10.88 -7.68
N ARG A 8 7.53 -10.23 -8.29
CA ARG A 8 7.37 -9.20 -9.33
C ARG A 8 6.44 -9.60 -10.49
N GLY A 9 6.47 -10.87 -10.90
CA GLY A 9 5.64 -11.38 -12.01
C GLY A 9 4.12 -11.44 -11.72
N TYR A 10 3.71 -11.24 -10.47
CA TYR A 10 2.29 -11.22 -10.06
C TYR A 10 1.80 -9.81 -9.70
N MET A 11 2.63 -8.78 -9.89
CA MET A 11 2.18 -7.39 -9.69
C MET A 11 1.31 -6.97 -10.87
N ASP A 12 0.10 -6.48 -10.59
CA ASP A 12 -0.88 -6.09 -11.60
C ASP A 12 -1.45 -4.67 -11.42
N HIS A 13 -1.19 -4.03 -10.27
CA HIS A 13 -1.75 -2.73 -9.92
C HIS A 13 -0.68 -1.79 -9.34
N THR A 14 -0.73 -0.51 -9.74
CA THR A 14 0.16 0.54 -9.24
C THR A 14 -0.65 1.56 -8.44
N ILE A 15 -0.10 1.94 -7.30
CA ILE A 15 -0.72 2.81 -6.28
C ILE A 15 0.34 3.76 -5.73
N ALA A 16 -0.09 4.84 -5.09
CA ALA A 16 0.81 5.81 -4.47
C ALA A 16 0.85 5.61 -2.95
N LEU A 17 2.05 5.32 -2.42
CA LEU A 17 2.31 5.41 -0.98
C LEU A 17 2.38 6.89 -0.61
N VAL A 18 1.59 7.33 0.37
CA VAL A 18 1.54 8.76 0.76
C VAL A 18 1.95 9.01 2.20
N ASP A 19 1.85 8.01 3.07
CA ASP A 19 2.21 8.16 4.48
C ASP A 19 2.45 6.80 5.17
N TYR A 20 2.95 6.83 6.39
CA TYR A 20 3.04 5.69 7.30
C TYR A 20 2.74 6.13 8.75
N ASP A 21 2.08 5.26 9.51
CA ASP A 21 1.77 5.56 10.91
C ASP A 21 1.59 4.25 11.71
N PHE A 22 1.27 4.37 13.00
CA PHE A 22 1.05 3.26 13.92
C PHE A 22 -0.39 3.29 14.47
N ASP A 23 -1.13 2.20 14.23
CA ASP A 23 -2.47 2.03 14.78
C ASP A 23 -2.36 1.59 16.25
N LYS A 24 -2.74 2.46 17.18
CA LYS A 24 -2.62 2.21 18.63
C LYS A 24 -3.63 1.19 19.14
N GLU A 25 -4.76 1.02 18.47
CA GLU A 25 -5.80 0.07 18.89
C GLU A 25 -5.45 -1.36 18.46
N LEU A 26 -4.85 -1.49 17.27
CA LEU A 26 -4.41 -2.78 16.72
C LEU A 26 -2.96 -3.13 17.07
N GLU A 27 -2.21 -2.19 17.66
CA GLU A 27 -0.78 -2.30 17.98
C GLU A 27 0.09 -2.68 16.75
N LEU A 28 -0.22 -2.12 15.58
CA LEU A 28 0.43 -2.47 14.32
C LEU A 28 0.77 -1.25 13.46
N PRO A 29 1.94 -1.23 12.80
CA PRO A 29 2.26 -0.20 11.82
C PRO A 29 1.49 -0.40 10.52
N TYR A 30 1.19 0.68 9.81
CA TYR A 30 0.52 0.63 8.51
C TYR A 30 1.05 1.68 7.52
N TRP A 31 0.86 1.37 6.25
CA TRP A 31 1.01 2.28 5.13
C TRP A 31 -0.34 2.92 4.80
N THR A 32 -0.33 4.23 4.56
CA THR A 32 -1.45 4.93 3.92
C THR A 32 -1.18 4.99 2.42
N ILE A 33 -2.13 4.46 1.67
CA ILE A 33 -2.02 4.29 0.22
C ILE A 33 -3.17 5.03 -0.45
N LYS A 34 -2.84 5.89 -1.41
CA LYS A 34 -3.80 6.49 -2.33
C LYS A 34 -3.97 5.59 -3.56
N ASN A 35 -5.22 5.28 -3.86
CA ASN A 35 -5.61 4.53 -5.04
C ASN A 35 -5.99 5.47 -6.19
N SER A 36 -6.57 4.93 -7.26
CA SER A 36 -7.02 5.68 -8.43
C SER A 36 -8.43 5.24 -8.89
N TYR A 37 -9.28 4.82 -7.96
CA TYR A 37 -10.65 4.34 -8.24
C TYR A 37 -11.71 5.39 -7.94
N GLY A 38 -11.30 6.59 -7.54
CA GLY A 38 -12.18 7.72 -7.27
C GLY A 38 -12.73 7.71 -5.85
N THR A 39 -13.20 8.87 -5.40
CA THR A 39 -13.57 9.10 -3.98
C THR A 39 -14.78 8.30 -3.52
N ALA A 40 -15.60 7.80 -4.44
CA ALA A 40 -16.69 6.88 -4.11
C ALA A 40 -16.19 5.50 -3.63
N TRP A 41 -14.92 5.18 -3.88
CA TRP A 41 -14.31 3.93 -3.44
C TRP A 41 -13.77 4.07 -2.01
N ARG A 42 -14.32 3.25 -1.10
CA ARG A 42 -13.88 3.09 0.29
C ARG A 42 -13.62 4.41 1.02
N GLU A 43 -12.43 4.60 1.59
CA GLU A 43 -12.05 5.71 2.44
C GLU A 43 -11.65 6.91 1.57
N ASN A 44 -12.57 7.39 0.73
CA ASN A 44 -12.32 8.48 -0.21
C ASN A 44 -11.10 8.26 -1.11
N ASP A 45 -10.99 7.08 -1.73
CA ASP A 45 -9.87 6.63 -2.58
C ASP A 45 -8.59 6.20 -1.82
N TYR A 46 -8.65 6.05 -0.50
CA TYR A 46 -7.53 5.58 0.31
C TYR A 46 -7.76 4.19 0.89
N LEU A 47 -6.65 3.53 1.25
CA LEU A 47 -6.64 2.30 2.03
C LEU A 47 -5.43 2.28 2.97
N ARG A 48 -5.59 1.55 4.08
CA ARG A 48 -4.50 1.22 5.00
C ARG A 48 -4.04 -0.22 4.78
N LEU A 49 -2.73 -0.44 4.71
CA LEU A 49 -2.12 -1.76 4.55
C LEU A 49 -1.11 -2.00 5.67
N THR A 50 -1.17 -3.14 6.35
CA THR A 50 -0.21 -3.48 7.40
C THR A 50 1.22 -3.40 6.88
N LYS A 51 2.05 -2.64 7.57
CA LYS A 51 3.48 -2.46 7.28
C LYS A 51 4.28 -3.58 7.94
N ASP A 52 5.44 -3.90 7.36
CA ASP A 52 6.40 -4.91 7.84
C ASP A 52 5.81 -6.33 8.01
N ASN A 53 4.76 -6.64 7.23
CA ASN A 53 4.12 -7.94 7.19
C ASN A 53 4.62 -8.75 5.99
N ASP A 54 5.91 -9.09 5.98
CA ASP A 54 6.57 -9.94 4.96
C ASP A 54 6.30 -9.53 3.50
N ASN A 55 6.45 -8.22 3.20
CA ASN A 55 6.19 -7.64 1.88
C ASN A 55 4.81 -8.06 1.32
N ILE A 56 3.77 -7.92 2.15
CA ILE A 56 2.40 -8.27 1.79
C ILE A 56 2.01 -7.68 0.42
N CYS A 57 1.57 -8.54 -0.48
CA CYS A 57 1.18 -8.21 -1.86
C CYS A 57 2.26 -7.52 -2.71
N GLY A 58 3.54 -7.61 -2.33
CA GLY A 58 4.63 -7.04 -3.11
C GLY A 58 4.73 -5.52 -3.06
N ILE A 59 4.19 -4.89 -2.01
CA ILE A 59 4.21 -3.43 -1.85
C ILE A 59 5.63 -2.82 -1.92
N ALA A 60 6.65 -3.57 -1.51
CA ALA A 60 8.06 -3.17 -1.55
C ALA A 60 8.85 -3.75 -2.75
N THR A 61 8.21 -4.47 -3.67
CA THR A 61 8.90 -5.20 -4.76
C THR A 61 9.37 -4.30 -5.91
N ALA A 62 8.68 -3.19 -6.18
CA ALA A 62 8.98 -2.30 -7.30
C ALA A 62 8.68 -0.82 -6.98
N ALA A 63 9.01 -0.37 -5.78
CA ALA A 63 8.82 1.02 -5.37
C ALA A 63 9.73 1.97 -6.18
N SER A 64 9.18 3.12 -6.57
CA SER A 64 9.92 4.19 -7.24
C SER A 64 9.36 5.55 -6.83
N PHE A 65 10.17 6.59 -6.97
CA PHE A 65 9.78 7.98 -6.76
C PHE A 65 10.42 8.86 -7.83
N VAL A 66 9.86 10.04 -8.04
CA VAL A 66 10.40 11.03 -8.97
C VAL A 66 11.14 12.09 -8.17
N GLU A 67 12.38 12.38 -8.54
CA GLU A 67 13.11 13.55 -8.08
C GLU A 67 12.92 14.67 -9.10
N LEU A 68 12.34 15.79 -8.67
CA LEU A 68 12.19 16.97 -9.52
C LEU A 68 13.46 17.81 -9.40
N THR A 69 14.33 17.71 -10.41
CA THR A 69 15.54 18.53 -10.57
C THR A 69 15.25 19.80 -11.37
#